data_AF-A0A2E2N3B8-F1
#
_entry.id   AF-A0A2E2N3B8-F1
#
_cell.length_a   1.000
_cell.length_b   1.000
_cell.length_c   1.000
_cell.angle_alpha   90.00
_cell.angle_beta   90.00
_cell.angle_gamma   90.00
#
_symmetry.space_group_name_H-M   'P 1'
#
loop_
_entity.id
_entity.type
_entity.pdbx_description
1 polymer ?
#
loop_
_entity_poly.entity_id
_entity_poly.type
_entity_poly.pdbx_seq_one_letter_code
_entity_poly.pdbx_strand_id
1 'polypeptide(L)' 'MLAERAKRWPEQWKQQGLAEGRREGRQDHASQVARNMIQQTSLDDQTIAQVAEISVELVSELREEIKRAK' A
#
# COMPACT_ATOMS: atom_id res chain seq x y z
N MET A 1 -15.30 -26.02 -27.46
CA MET A 1 -16.26 -26.13 -26.34
C MET A 1 -16.11 -24.95 -25.40
N LEU A 2 -17.14 -24.09 -25.29
CA LEU A 2 -17.19 -22.96 -24.35
C LEU A 2 -17.19 -23.41 -22.87
N ALA A 3 -17.63 -24.64 -22.59
CA ALA A 3 -17.70 -25.24 -21.26
C ALA A 3 -16.33 -25.44 -20.58
N GLU A 4 -15.30 -25.79 -21.36
CA GLU A 4 -13.91 -25.92 -20.87
C GLU A 4 -13.31 -24.56 -20.45
N ARG A 5 -13.68 -23.48 -21.15
CA ARG A 5 -13.25 -22.11 -20.84
C ARG A 5 -13.97 -21.56 -19.60
N ALA A 6 -15.26 -21.84 -19.44
CA ALA A 6 -16.06 -21.36 -18.30
C ALA A 6 -15.55 -21.88 -16.94
N LYS A 7 -15.00 -23.09 -16.87
CA LYS A 7 -14.39 -23.64 -15.63
C LYS A 7 -13.09 -22.95 -15.23
N ARG A 8 -12.33 -22.39 -16.17
CA ARG A 8 -11.03 -21.74 -15.88
C ARG A 8 -11.16 -20.32 -15.36
N TRP A 9 -12.32 -19.69 -15.57
CA TRP A 9 -12.56 -18.31 -15.14
C TRP A 9 -12.54 -18.20 -13.60
N PRO A 10 -13.34 -18.96 -12.83
CA PRO A 10 -13.35 -18.84 -11.36
C PRO A 10 -11.96 -18.92 -10.72
N GLU A 11 -11.11 -19.85 -11.17
CA GLU A 11 -9.73 -19.98 -10.70
C GLU A 11 -8.87 -18.74 -11.03
N GLN A 12 -8.99 -18.20 -12.24
CA GLN A 12 -8.25 -17.01 -12.67
C GLN A 12 -8.67 -15.76 -11.90
N TRP A 13 -9.98 -15.55 -11.72
CA TRP A 13 -10.50 -14.43 -10.94
C TRP A 13 -10.10 -14.52 -9.46
N LYS A 14 -10.11 -15.73 -8.88
CA LYS A 14 -9.64 -15.96 -7.51
C LYS A 14 -8.15 -15.63 -7.36
N GLN A 15 -7.31 -16.07 -8.31
CA GLN A 15 -5.88 -15.75 -8.28
C GLN A 15 -5.60 -14.26 -8.46
N GLN A 16 -6.31 -13.60 -9.37
CA GLN A 16 -6.21 -12.14 -9.55
C GLN A 16 -6.63 -11.39 -8.28
N GLY A 17 -7.77 -11.76 -7.66
CA GLY A 17 -8.21 -11.14 -6.42
C GLY A 17 -7.22 -11.34 -5.25
N LEU A 18 -6.61 -12.52 -5.13
CA LEU A 18 -5.56 -12.77 -4.13
C LEU A 18 -4.26 -12.01 -4.42
N ALA A 19 -3.95 -11.73 -5.68
CA ALA A 19 -2.80 -10.92 -6.04
C ALA A 19 -3.05 -9.44 -5.73
N GLU A 20 -4.23 -8.92 -6.08
CA GLU A 20 -4.61 -7.54 -5.79
C GLU A 20 -4.71 -7.30 -4.29
N GLY A 21 -5.40 -8.16 -3.53
CA GLY A 21 -5.50 -8.01 -2.08
C GLY A 21 -4.15 -8.06 -1.36
N ARG A 22 -3.19 -8.85 -1.86
CA ARG A 22 -1.81 -8.84 -1.34
C ARG A 22 -1.06 -7.56 -1.68
N ARG A 23 -1.36 -6.92 -2.81
CA ARG A 23 -0.77 -5.65 -3.22
C ARG A 23 -1.33 -4.50 -2.40
N GLU A 24 -2.65 -4.41 -2.28
CA GLU A 24 -3.35 -3.43 -1.44
C GLU A 24 -2.89 -3.54 0.01
N GLY A 25 -2.89 -4.75 0.59
CA GLY A 25 -2.45 -4.95 1.97
C GLY A 25 -0.98 -4.54 2.23
N ARG A 26 -0.09 -4.70 1.24
CA ARG A 26 1.29 -4.20 1.34
C ARG A 26 1.33 -2.67 1.30
N GLN A 27 0.58 -2.04 0.40
CA GLN A 27 0.53 -0.57 0.29
C GLN A 27 -0.08 0.08 1.53
N ASP A 28 -1.15 -0.50 2.09
CA ASP A 28 -1.79 -0.04 3.30
C ASP A 28 -0.86 -0.16 4.51
N HIS A 29 -0.18 -1.30 4.64
CA HIS A 29 0.78 -1.50 5.72
C HIS A 29 1.93 -0.51 5.65
N ALA A 30 2.52 -0.34 4.47
CA ALA A 30 3.61 0.60 4.23
C ALA A 30 3.22 2.05 4.57
N SER A 31 2.01 2.47 4.15
CA SER A 31 1.47 3.79 4.48
C SER A 31 1.23 3.95 5.99
N GLN A 32 0.75 2.91 6.67
CA GLN A 32 0.56 2.93 8.12
C GLN A 32 1.89 3.05 8.88
N VAL A 33 2.94 2.34 8.44
CA VAL A 33 4.28 2.46 9.01
C VAL A 33 4.79 3.89 8.87
N ALA A 34 4.69 4.48 7.67
CA ALA A 34 5.10 5.86 7.44
C ALA A 34 4.34 6.86 8.33
N ARG A 35 3.01 6.73 8.46
CA ARG A 35 2.19 7.56 9.35
C ARG A 35 2.65 7.49 10.80
N ASN A 36 2.90 6.28 11.31
CA ASN A 36 3.38 6.08 12.68
C ASN A 36 4.74 6.76 12.89
N MET A 37 5.66 6.64 11.92
CA MET A 37 6.98 7.28 11.99
C MET A 37 6.88 8.80 11.99
N ILE A 38 6.05 9.39 11.13
CA ILE A 38 5.82 10.83 11.07
C ILE A 38 5.30 11.37 12.40
N GLN A 39 4.41 10.62 13.06
CA GLN A 39 3.79 11.05 14.32
C GLN A 39 4.67 10.85 15.55
N GLN A 40 5.53 9.82 15.54
CA GLN A 40 6.28 9.39 16.73
C GLN A 40 7.76 9.79 16.71
N THR A 41 8.29 10.24 15.56
CA THR A 41 9.70 10.55 15.39
C THR A 41 9.91 11.89 14.66
N SER A 42 11.13 12.43 14.74
CA SER A 42 11.55 13.63 13.98
C SER A 42 12.39 13.29 12.74
N LEU A 43 12.20 12.08 12.18
CA LEU A 43 12.92 11.65 10.98
C LEU A 43 12.46 12.44 9.75
N ASP A 44 13.39 12.66 8.82
CA ASP A 44 13.12 13.29 7.53
C ASP A 44 12.40 12.32 6.57
N ASP A 45 11.83 12.87 5.51
CA ASP A 45 10.98 12.12 4.58
C ASP A 45 11.77 11.10 3.76
N GLN A 46 13.07 11.29 3.52
CA GLN A 46 13.91 10.31 2.82
C GLN A 46 14.13 9.07 3.69
N THR A 47 14.44 9.28 4.96
CA THR A 47 14.63 8.17 5.92
C THR A 47 13.33 7.38 6.09
N ILE A 48 12.19 8.06 6.25
CA ILE A 48 10.88 7.39 6.40
C ILE A 48 10.51 6.62 5.12
N ALA A 49 10.72 7.22 3.94
CA ALA A 49 10.47 6.56 2.65
C ALA A 49 11.27 5.27 2.50
N GLN A 50 12.54 5.30 2.88
CA GLN A 50 13.41 4.13 2.81
C GLN A 50 12.94 3.00 3.75
N VAL A 51 12.55 3.32 4.99
CA VAL A 51 12.14 2.30 5.97
C VAL A 51 10.75 1.76 5.68
N ALA A 52 9.82 2.62 5.26
CA ALA A 52 8.46 2.22 4.91
C ALA A 52 8.35 1.61 3.50
N GLU A 53 9.44 1.59 2.73
CA GLU A 53 9.49 1.11 1.34
C GLU A 53 8.46 1.80 0.43
N ILE A 54 8.29 3.12 0.59
CA ILE A 54 7.42 3.97 -0.24
C ILE A 54 8.19 5.14 -0.82
N SER A 55 7.57 5.86 -1.76
CA SER A 55 8.13 7.07 -2.37
C SER A 55 8.19 8.23 -1.37
N VAL A 56 9.19 9.11 -1.51
CA VAL A 56 9.33 10.32 -0.68
C VAL A 56 8.14 11.26 -0.89
N GLU A 57 7.59 11.31 -2.10
CA GLU A 57 6.41 12.08 -2.46
C GLU A 57 5.20 11.67 -1.60
N LEU A 58 4.94 10.37 -1.48
CA LEU A 58 3.88 9.83 -0.64
C LEU A 58 4.10 10.15 0.85
N VAL A 59 5.34 10.08 1.35
CA VAL A 59 5.66 10.48 2.74
C VAL A 59 5.35 11.96 2.96
N SER A 60 5.74 12.82 2.02
CA SER A 60 5.48 14.26 2.09
C SER A 60 3.97 14.53 2.10
N GLU A 61 3.19 13.84 1.25
CA GLU A 61 1.72 13.95 1.24
C GLU A 61 1.11 13.53 2.58
N LEU A 62 1.52 12.38 3.13
CA LEU A 62 1.07 11.88 4.42
C LEU A 62 1.40 12.87 5.55
N ARG A 63 2.59 13.50 5.50
CA ARG A 63 3.00 14.50 6.49
C ARG A 63 2.12 15.75 6.43
N GLU A 64 1.80 16.23 5.23
CA GLU A 64 0.90 17.36 5.06
C GLU A 64 -0.54 17.02 5.47
N GLU A 65 -1.03 15.80 5.17
CA GLU A 65 -2.33 15.30 5.62
C GLU A 65 -2.42 15.34 7.16
N ILE A 66 -1.40 14.81 7.86
CA ILE A 66 -1.34 14.79 9.32
C ILE A 66 -1.27 16.21 9.90
N LYS A 67 -0.52 17.13 9.27
CA LYS A 67 -0.45 18.52 9.72
C LYS A 67 -1.80 19.23 9.58
N ARG A 68 -2.54 18.97 8.49
CA ARG A 68 -3.88 19.55 8.24
C ARG A 68 -4.96 18.99 9.16
N ALA A 69 -4.77 17.76 9.63
CA ALA A 69 -5.69 17.09 10.55
C ALA A 69 -5.50 17.49 12.03
N LYS A 70 -4.47 18.30 12.34
CA LYS A 70 -4.24 18.89 13.66
C LYS A 70 -4.85 20.29 13.74
#